data_AF-K9Y029-F1
#
_entry.id   AF-K9Y029-F1
#
_cell.length_a   1.000
_cell.length_b   1.000
_cell.length_c   1.000
_cell.angle_alpha   90.00
_cell.angle_beta   90.00
_cell.angle_gamma   90.00
#
_symmetry.space_group_name_H-M   'P 1'
#
loop_
_entity.id
_entity.type
_entity.pdbx_description
1 polymer ?
#
loop_
_entity_poly.entity_id
_entity_poly.type
_entity_poly.pdbx_seq_one_letter_code
_entity_poly.pdbx_strand_id
1 'polypeptide(L)'
;MSVVNIFLVAFLLLLIGDFLSTFLYHVPEHVFGKFHTLVHHGKNRSFIHYAVLTRNPLVLLDGMLGALPYFIFVPWFWQISTFGTVLGLILGELHVVWRHVSIIDWQTSPVIKFCCRLLFITTPERHWLHHQNASLAYGDIFTFYDYPARLWLRFLTVIKKKFPKLNLLIIISLPK
;
A
#
# COMPACT_ATOMS: atom_id res chain seq x y z
N MET A 1 -20.14 -10.62 -21.38
CA MET A 1 -19.26 -10.61 -20.19
C MET A 1 -19.60 -11.81 -19.32
N SER A 2 -18.68 -12.74 -19.07
CA SER A 2 -18.95 -13.86 -18.15
C SER A 2 -18.73 -13.44 -16.69
N VAL A 3 -19.42 -14.11 -15.76
CA VAL A 3 -19.20 -13.92 -14.31
C VAL A 3 -17.75 -14.21 -13.94
N VAL A 4 -17.14 -15.21 -14.57
CA VAL A 4 -15.72 -15.57 -14.39
C VAL A 4 -14.80 -14.40 -14.74
N ASN A 5 -15.06 -13.70 -15.85
CA ASN A 5 -14.24 -12.55 -16.25
C ASN A 5 -14.33 -11.39 -15.24
N ILE A 6 -15.48 -11.18 -14.61
CA ILE A 6 -15.65 -10.15 -13.58
C ILE A 6 -14.72 -10.44 -12.39
N PHE A 7 -14.80 -11.65 -11.84
CA PHE A 7 -13.97 -12.03 -10.70
C PHE A 7 -12.49 -12.12 -11.05
N LEU A 8 -12.15 -12.63 -12.23
CA LEU A 8 -10.77 -12.74 -12.68
C LEU A 8 -10.13 -11.36 -12.86
N VAL A 9 -10.82 -10.40 -13.50
CA VAL A 9 -10.32 -9.04 -13.66
C VAL A 9 -10.19 -8.33 -12.32
N ALA A 10 -11.19 -8.46 -11.43
CA ALA A 10 -11.10 -7.89 -10.08
C ALA A 10 -9.90 -8.45 -9.32
N PHE A 11 -9.71 -9.77 -9.35
CA PHE A 11 -8.58 -10.44 -8.69
C PHE A 11 -7.24 -10.00 -9.28
N LEU A 12 -7.09 -9.99 -10.61
CA LEU A 12 -5.84 -9.57 -11.27
C LEU A 12 -5.51 -8.11 -10.98
N LEU A 13 -6.52 -7.24 -10.96
CA LEU A 13 -6.33 -5.83 -10.61
C LEU A 13 -5.79 -5.68 -9.19
N LEU A 14 -6.38 -6.37 -8.21
CA LEU A 14 -5.91 -6.36 -6.83
C LEU A 14 -4.51 -6.97 -6.70
N LEU A 15 -4.25 -8.09 -7.37
CA LEU A 15 -2.99 -8.83 -7.31
C LEU A 15 -1.82 -7.99 -7.83
N ILE A 16 -1.99 -7.39 -9.00
CA ILE A 16 -0.95 -6.58 -9.66
C ILE A 16 -0.84 -5.21 -9.00
N GLY A 17 -1.98 -4.61 -8.63
CA GLY A 17 -2.00 -3.34 -7.90
C GLY A 17 -1.25 -3.43 -6.57
N ASP A 18 -1.50 -4.48 -5.78
CA ASP A 18 -0.80 -4.73 -4.53
C ASP A 18 0.69 -5.06 -4.74
N PHE A 19 1.03 -5.81 -5.80
CA PHE A 19 2.43 -6.03 -6.16
C PHE A 19 3.16 -4.70 -6.42
N LEU A 20 2.64 -3.87 -7.32
CA LEU A 20 3.29 -2.60 -7.65
C LEU A 20 3.28 -1.63 -6.46
N SER A 21 2.18 -1.57 -5.70
CA SER A 21 2.10 -0.80 -4.46
C SER A 21 3.17 -1.24 -3.48
N THR A 22 3.28 -2.54 -3.21
CA THR A 22 4.23 -3.06 -2.23
C THR A 22 5.69 -2.84 -2.67
N PHE A 23 6.05 -3.24 -3.88
CA PHE A 23 7.46 -3.31 -4.30
C PHE A 23 8.00 -2.03 -4.92
N LEU A 24 7.17 -1.23 -5.59
CA LEU A 24 7.62 -0.04 -6.30
C LEU A 24 7.27 1.27 -5.59
N TYR A 25 6.32 1.24 -4.66
CA TYR A 25 5.95 2.41 -3.88
C TYR A 25 6.27 2.22 -2.39
N HIS A 26 5.58 1.31 -1.71
CA HIS A 26 5.58 1.18 -0.26
C HIS A 26 6.97 0.84 0.31
N VAL A 27 7.62 -0.23 -0.15
CA VAL A 27 8.97 -0.58 0.34
C VAL A 27 10.02 0.50 -0.01
N PRO A 28 10.09 1.02 -1.25
CA PRO A 28 10.96 2.16 -1.56
C PRO A 28 10.72 3.39 -0.68
N GLU A 29 9.47 3.76 -0.42
CA GLU A 29 9.12 4.89 0.46
C GLU A 29 9.58 4.66 1.91
N HIS A 30 9.57 3.43 2.41
CA HIS A 30 10.18 3.13 3.72
C HIS A 30 11.70 3.33 3.77
N VAL A 31 12.37 3.19 2.62
CA VAL A 31 13.83 3.32 2.54
C VAL A 31 14.25 4.75 2.24
N PHE A 32 13.63 5.38 1.24
CA PHE A 32 14.04 6.67 0.68
C PHE A 32 13.06 7.80 1.02
N GLY A 33 11.79 7.45 1.28
CA GLY A 33 10.69 8.36 1.55
C GLY A 33 10.71 8.99 2.93
N LYS A 34 10.45 10.29 2.98
CA LYS A 34 10.33 11.04 4.24
C LYS A 34 8.88 11.14 4.70
N PHE A 35 7.94 11.35 3.77
CA PHE A 35 6.55 11.66 4.12
C PHE A 35 5.73 10.43 4.46
N HIS A 36 5.90 9.32 3.75
CA HIS A 36 5.23 8.06 4.08
C HIS A 36 5.48 7.67 5.53
N THR A 37 6.74 7.69 5.99
CA THR A 37 7.05 7.39 7.39
C THR A 37 6.49 8.43 8.37
N LEU A 38 6.56 9.72 8.06
CA LEU A 38 6.09 10.79 8.97
C LEU A 38 4.56 10.86 9.09
N VAL A 39 3.86 10.63 7.99
CA VAL A 39 2.41 10.85 7.88
C VAL A 39 1.68 9.53 8.03
N HIS A 40 2.05 8.51 7.26
CA HIS A 40 1.35 7.22 7.28
C HIS A 40 1.57 6.45 8.59
N HIS A 41 2.76 6.54 9.19
CA HIS A 41 3.04 5.92 10.50
C HIS A 41 2.83 6.89 11.68
N GLY A 42 2.45 8.14 11.40
CA GLY A 42 2.17 9.15 12.42
C GLY A 42 0.87 8.87 13.19
N LYS A 43 0.61 9.68 14.24
CA LYS A 43 -0.65 9.62 15.00
C LYS A 43 -1.85 10.06 14.16
N ASN A 44 -1.70 11.15 13.39
CA ASN A 44 -2.72 11.64 12.46
C ASN A 44 -2.38 11.18 11.04
N ARG A 45 -2.88 10.00 10.68
CA ARG A 45 -2.59 9.29 9.41
C ARG A 45 -3.33 9.86 8.21
N SER A 46 -3.30 11.18 8.04
CA SER A 46 -3.97 11.87 6.96
C SER A 46 -3.01 12.81 6.27
N PHE A 47 -2.68 12.48 5.02
CA PHE A 47 -1.90 13.33 4.12
C PHE A 47 -2.58 14.68 3.88
N ILE A 48 -3.93 14.72 3.84
CA ILE A 48 -4.70 15.97 3.72
C ILE A 48 -4.51 16.83 4.96
N HIS A 49 -4.71 16.26 6.15
CA HIS A 49 -4.55 16.99 7.40
C HIS A 49 -3.13 17.54 7.55
N TYR A 50 -2.13 16.71 7.24
CA TYR A 50 -0.73 17.12 7.29
C TYR A 50 -0.41 18.21 6.26
N ALA A 51 -0.89 18.08 5.02
CA ALA A 51 -0.68 19.07 3.96
C ALA A 51 -1.27 20.43 4.33
N VAL A 52 -2.47 20.45 4.91
CA VAL A 52 -3.11 21.69 5.41
C VAL A 52 -2.32 22.29 6.57
N LEU A 53 -1.95 21.48 7.56
CA LEU A 53 -1.25 21.93 8.76
C LEU A 53 0.15 22.48 8.45
N THR A 54 0.88 21.80 7.57
CA THR A 54 2.26 22.18 7.17
C THR A 54 2.31 23.12 5.97
N ARG A 55 1.14 23.46 5.38
CA ARG A 55 1.01 24.22 4.13
C ARG A 55 1.86 23.65 3.00
N ASN A 56 2.01 22.32 2.96
CA ASN A 56 2.81 21.62 1.98
C ASN A 56 1.92 20.66 1.17
N PRO A 57 1.36 21.09 0.03
CA PRO A 57 0.49 20.25 -0.78
C PRO A 57 1.22 19.09 -1.47
N LEU A 58 2.56 19.13 -1.56
CA LEU A 58 3.34 18.06 -2.20
C LEU A 58 3.23 16.72 -1.45
N VAL A 59 2.90 16.78 -0.15
CA VAL A 59 2.60 15.59 0.67
C VAL A 59 1.41 14.80 0.13
N LEU A 60 0.47 15.44 -0.57
CA LEU A 60 -0.66 14.76 -1.20
C LEU A 60 -0.23 13.84 -2.34
N LEU A 61 0.86 14.19 -3.05
CA LEU A 61 1.39 13.35 -4.12
C LEU A 61 1.83 12.00 -3.59
N ASP A 62 2.43 11.96 -2.41
CA ASP A 62 2.83 10.71 -1.74
C ASP A 62 1.60 9.81 -1.52
N GLY A 63 0.54 10.35 -0.89
CA GLY A 63 -0.73 9.64 -0.73
C GLY A 63 -1.36 9.17 -2.05
N MET A 64 -1.27 9.96 -3.13
CA MET A 64 -1.76 9.58 -4.47
C MET A 64 -0.92 8.49 -5.12
N LEU A 65 0.41 8.51 -4.95
CA LEU A 65 1.33 7.52 -5.50
C LEU A 65 1.09 6.13 -4.90
N GLY A 66 0.56 6.03 -3.67
CA GLY A 66 0.11 4.77 -3.10
C GLY A 66 -1.12 4.16 -3.77
N ALA A 67 -2.00 4.99 -4.35
CA ALA A 67 -3.20 4.52 -5.05
C ALA A 67 -2.94 4.26 -6.56
N LEU A 68 -1.99 4.98 -7.14
CA LEU A 68 -1.64 4.91 -8.57
C LEU A 68 -1.45 3.47 -9.12
N PRO A 69 -0.79 2.54 -8.41
CA PRO A 69 -0.66 1.13 -8.81
C PRO A 69 -1.97 0.45 -9.26
N TYR A 70 -3.10 0.81 -8.63
CA TYR A 70 -4.41 0.25 -8.93
C TYR A 70 -5.12 0.97 -10.09
N PHE A 71 -4.73 2.20 -10.41
CA PHE A 71 -5.35 2.97 -11.50
C PHE A 71 -4.65 2.79 -12.85
N ILE A 72 -3.35 2.46 -12.86
CA ILE A 72 -2.58 2.33 -14.12
C ILE A 72 -3.21 1.30 -15.06
N PHE A 73 -3.73 0.18 -14.55
CA PHE A 73 -4.29 -0.87 -15.41
C PHE A 73 -5.78 -0.69 -15.75
N VAL A 74 -6.43 0.36 -15.24
CA VAL A 74 -7.86 0.60 -15.50
C VAL A 74 -8.18 0.64 -16.99
N PRO A 75 -7.45 1.37 -17.87
CA PRO A 75 -7.77 1.40 -19.30
C PRO A 75 -7.77 0.02 -19.96
N TRP A 76 -6.84 -0.86 -19.57
CA TRP A 76 -6.71 -2.22 -20.11
C TRP A 76 -7.77 -3.16 -19.54
N PHE A 77 -7.95 -3.17 -18.22
CA PHE A 77 -8.95 -4.04 -17.59
C PHE A 77 -10.38 -3.62 -17.90
N TRP A 78 -10.63 -2.34 -18.16
CA TRP A 78 -11.93 -1.83 -18.58
C TRP A 78 -12.39 -2.44 -19.91
N GLN A 79 -11.45 -2.66 -20.85
CA GLN A 79 -11.74 -3.29 -22.14
C GLN A 79 -12.10 -4.77 -22.00
N ILE A 80 -11.60 -5.46 -20.96
CA ILE A 80 -11.89 -6.87 -20.68
C ILE A 80 -13.16 -7.01 -19.85
N SER A 81 -13.26 -6.24 -18.75
CA SER A 81 -14.43 -6.19 -17.88
C SER A 81 -14.54 -4.90 -17.09
N THR A 82 -15.43 -4.00 -17.51
CA THR A 82 -15.82 -2.82 -16.74
C THR A 82 -16.28 -3.18 -15.34
N PHE A 83 -17.20 -4.15 -15.19
CA PHE A 83 -17.70 -4.57 -13.87
C PHE A 83 -16.61 -5.18 -13.00
N GLY A 84 -15.71 -6.00 -13.56
CA GLY A 84 -14.57 -6.55 -12.82
C GLY A 84 -13.60 -5.45 -12.36
N THR A 85 -13.35 -4.46 -13.22
CA THR A 85 -12.49 -3.31 -12.90
C THR A 85 -13.08 -2.49 -11.76
N VAL A 86 -14.35 -2.12 -11.85
CA VAL A 86 -15.06 -1.38 -10.78
C VAL A 86 -15.09 -2.18 -9.49
N LEU A 87 -15.41 -3.48 -9.56
CA LEU A 87 -15.42 -4.35 -8.39
C LEU A 87 -14.04 -4.42 -7.72
N GLY A 88 -12.98 -4.60 -8.49
CA GLY A 88 -11.61 -4.63 -7.96
C GLY A 88 -11.22 -3.31 -7.28
N LEU A 89 -11.53 -2.16 -7.88
CA LEU A 89 -11.27 -0.85 -7.26
C LEU A 89 -12.03 -0.68 -5.93
N ILE A 90 -13.32 -1.03 -5.91
CA ILE A 90 -14.15 -0.95 -4.71
C ILE A 90 -13.60 -1.87 -3.61
N LEU A 91 -13.27 -3.12 -3.95
CA LEU A 91 -12.71 -4.06 -2.98
C LEU A 91 -11.35 -3.60 -2.44
N GLY A 92 -10.51 -3.01 -3.30
CA GLY A 92 -9.24 -2.41 -2.91
C GLY A 92 -9.43 -1.30 -1.88
N GLU A 93 -10.30 -0.34 -2.17
CA GLU A 93 -10.59 0.79 -1.27
C GLU A 93 -11.22 0.33 0.05
N LEU A 94 -12.20 -0.56 -0.01
CA LEU A 94 -12.80 -1.15 1.20
C LEU A 94 -11.77 -1.87 2.05
N HIS A 95 -10.81 -2.56 1.42
CA HIS A 95 -9.71 -3.20 2.12
C HIS A 95 -8.77 -2.18 2.78
N VAL A 96 -8.46 -1.07 2.11
CA VAL A 96 -7.66 0.02 2.69
C VAL A 96 -8.31 0.61 3.93
N VAL A 97 -9.61 0.87 3.89
CA VAL A 97 -10.37 1.36 5.04
C VAL A 97 -10.38 0.30 6.14
N TRP A 98 -10.73 -0.94 5.80
CA TRP A 98 -10.85 -2.03 6.76
C TRP A 98 -9.53 -2.32 7.50
N ARG A 99 -8.39 -2.40 6.80
CA ARG A 99 -7.09 -2.70 7.45
C ARG A 99 -6.60 -1.63 8.42
N HIS A 100 -7.22 -0.45 8.46
CA HIS A 100 -6.87 0.62 9.39
C HIS A 100 -7.76 0.67 10.65
N VAL A 101 -8.76 -0.21 10.80
CA VAL A 101 -9.68 -0.17 11.95
C VAL A 101 -9.08 -0.64 13.28
N SER A 102 -7.96 -1.37 13.30
CA SER A 102 -7.35 -1.82 14.58
C SER A 102 -6.86 -0.69 15.48
N ILE A 103 -6.80 0.55 14.98
CA ILE A 103 -6.48 1.72 15.80
C ILE A 103 -7.54 2.05 16.86
N ILE A 104 -8.78 1.55 16.68
CA ILE A 104 -9.89 1.71 17.64
C ILE A 104 -10.13 0.45 18.48
N ASP A 105 -9.07 -0.33 18.75
CA ASP A 105 -9.10 -1.60 19.49
C ASP A 105 -10.03 -2.68 18.91
N TRP A 106 -10.41 -2.51 17.64
CA TRP A 106 -11.21 -3.50 16.92
C TRP A 106 -10.37 -4.74 16.58
N GLN A 107 -10.98 -5.92 16.76
CA GLN A 107 -10.38 -7.21 16.44
C GLN A 107 -11.22 -7.99 15.43
N THR A 108 -10.53 -8.60 14.47
CA THR A 108 -11.09 -9.50 13.48
C THR A 108 -11.59 -10.77 14.17
N SER A 109 -12.83 -11.14 13.88
CA SER A 109 -13.41 -12.37 14.42
C SER A 109 -12.56 -13.61 14.01
N PRO A 110 -12.50 -14.66 14.85
CA PRO A 110 -11.68 -15.84 14.56
C PRO A 110 -12.00 -16.51 13.22
N VAL A 111 -13.27 -16.52 12.83
CA VAL A 111 -13.73 -17.10 11.54
C VAL A 111 -13.19 -16.29 10.37
N ILE A 112 -13.32 -14.96 10.40
CA ILE A 112 -12.80 -14.09 9.35
C ILE A 112 -11.28 -14.20 9.28
N LYS A 113 -10.60 -14.22 10.43
CA LYS A 113 -9.15 -14.37 10.51
C LYS A 113 -8.68 -15.70 9.90
N PHE A 114 -9.42 -16.78 10.13
CA PHE A 114 -9.15 -18.08 9.52
C PHE A 114 -9.30 -18.01 7.98
N CYS A 115 -10.38 -17.42 7.49
CA CYS A 115 -10.60 -17.22 6.04
C CYS A 115 -9.49 -16.36 5.42
N CYS A 116 -9.13 -15.24 6.04
CA CYS A 116 -8.05 -14.37 5.57
C CYS A 116 -6.72 -15.11 5.52
N ARG A 117 -6.42 -15.98 6.51
CA ARG A 117 -5.20 -16.79 6.48
C ARG A 117 -5.18 -17.77 5.31
N LEU A 118 -6.30 -18.42 5.00
CA LEU A 118 -6.39 -19.34 3.85
C LEU A 118 -6.28 -18.61 2.51
N LEU A 119 -6.84 -17.41 2.43
CA LEU A 119 -6.84 -16.58 1.21
C LEU A 119 -5.63 -15.64 1.13
N PHE A 120 -4.72 -15.73 2.10
CA PHE A 120 -3.57 -14.85 2.24
C PHE A 120 -3.91 -13.35 2.30
N ILE A 121 -5.06 -12.97 2.85
CA ILE A 121 -5.51 -11.57 2.97
C ILE A 121 -4.93 -10.91 4.22
N THR A 122 -4.42 -9.69 4.10
CA THR A 122 -3.89 -8.88 5.20
C THR A 122 -5.01 -8.45 6.14
N THR A 123 -4.90 -8.76 7.43
CA THR A 123 -5.89 -8.34 8.43
C THR A 123 -5.50 -6.99 9.05
N PRO A 124 -6.46 -6.29 9.69
CA PRO A 124 -6.18 -5.06 10.43
C PRO A 124 -5.06 -5.20 11.48
N GLU A 125 -4.98 -6.33 12.18
CA GLU A 125 -3.93 -6.55 13.20
C GLU A 125 -2.56 -6.77 12.56
N ARG A 126 -2.52 -7.43 11.40
CA ARG A 126 -1.27 -7.62 10.65
C ARG A 126 -0.78 -6.29 10.09
N HIS A 127 -1.67 -5.47 9.54
CA HIS A 127 -1.33 -4.12 9.10
C HIS A 127 -0.89 -3.25 10.28
N TRP A 128 -1.55 -3.37 11.43
CA TRP A 128 -1.14 -2.68 12.64
C TRP A 128 0.27 -3.07 13.12
N LEU A 129 0.64 -4.35 13.01
CA LEU A 129 2.02 -4.80 13.28
C LEU A 129 3.04 -4.09 12.38
N HIS A 130 2.70 -3.84 11.11
CA HIS A 130 3.54 -3.05 10.19
C HIS A 130 3.67 -1.59 10.66
N HIS A 131 2.58 -0.98 11.15
CA HIS A 131 2.64 0.37 11.74
C HIS A 131 3.49 0.44 13.02
N GLN A 132 3.51 -0.62 13.82
CA GLN A 132 4.36 -0.71 15.01
C GLN A 132 5.82 -0.98 14.67
N ASN A 133 6.06 -1.77 13.62
CA ASN A 133 7.39 -2.11 13.14
C ASN A 133 7.42 -2.11 11.61
N ALA A 134 7.91 -1.02 11.05
CA ALA A 134 8.02 -0.77 9.61
C ALA A 134 8.83 -1.84 8.84
N SER A 135 9.57 -2.73 9.52
CA SER A 135 10.34 -3.81 8.86
C SER A 135 9.57 -5.12 8.65
N LEU A 136 8.31 -5.20 9.08
CA LEU A 136 7.51 -6.42 9.10
C LEU A 136 6.15 -6.23 8.41
N ALA A 137 5.51 -7.35 8.05
CA ALA A 137 4.11 -7.43 7.65
C ALA A 137 3.73 -6.61 6.41
N TYR A 138 4.59 -6.65 5.38
CA TYR A 138 4.30 -6.05 4.07
C TYR A 138 3.25 -6.86 3.28
N GLY A 139 2.75 -6.25 2.20
CA GLY A 139 1.62 -6.73 1.41
C GLY A 139 0.35 -6.00 1.82
N ASP A 140 -0.08 -5.06 0.99
CA ASP A 140 -1.17 -4.17 1.34
C ASP A 140 -2.51 -4.90 1.41
N ILE A 141 -2.67 -5.90 0.53
CA ILE A 141 -3.85 -6.77 0.45
C ILE A 141 -3.45 -8.23 0.70
N PHE A 142 -2.34 -8.68 0.14
CA PHE A 142 -1.90 -10.07 0.15
C PHE A 142 -0.64 -10.29 0.98
N THR A 143 -0.79 -11.10 2.02
CA THR A 143 0.26 -11.43 3.00
C THR A 143 1.45 -12.19 2.42
N PHE A 144 1.31 -12.87 1.28
CA PHE A 144 2.42 -13.61 0.66
C PHE A 144 3.50 -12.67 0.07
N TYR A 145 3.20 -11.37 -0.10
CA TYR A 145 4.21 -10.39 -0.48
C TYR A 145 5.16 -10.01 0.66
N ASP A 146 4.85 -10.34 1.92
CA ASP A 146 5.69 -9.94 3.07
C ASP A 146 7.14 -10.42 2.99
N TYR A 147 7.34 -11.71 2.74
CA TYR A 147 8.68 -12.28 2.68
C TYR A 147 9.53 -11.65 1.56
N PRO A 148 9.09 -11.62 0.30
CA PRO A 148 9.85 -10.95 -0.76
C PRO A 148 10.02 -9.45 -0.50
N ALA A 149 9.02 -8.77 0.06
CA ALA A 149 9.13 -7.34 0.39
C ALA A 149 10.20 -7.06 1.44
N ARG A 150 10.36 -7.92 2.46
CA ARG A 150 11.44 -7.79 3.45
C ARG A 150 12.82 -8.02 2.85
N LEU A 151 12.95 -8.94 1.88
CA LEU A 151 14.21 -9.10 1.14
C LEU A 151 14.53 -7.84 0.32
N TRP A 152 13.50 -7.29 -0.33
CA TRP A 152 13.61 -6.05 -1.09
C TRP A 152 14.00 -4.85 -0.22
N LEU A 153 13.39 -4.71 0.96
CA LEU A 153 13.73 -3.68 1.96
C LEU A 153 15.21 -3.76 2.35
N ARG A 154 15.70 -4.96 2.66
CA ARG A 154 17.12 -5.18 3.03
C ARG A 154 18.05 -4.80 1.89
N PHE A 155 17.72 -5.23 0.67
CA PHE A 155 18.49 -4.89 -0.52
C PHE A 155 18.56 -3.38 -0.76
N LEU A 156 17.43 -2.69 -0.76
CA LEU A 156 17.37 -1.24 -0.94
C LEU A 156 18.09 -0.48 0.17
N THR A 157 18.02 -0.98 1.41
CA THR A 157 18.77 -0.40 2.55
C THR A 157 20.28 -0.50 2.34
N VAL A 158 20.77 -1.62 1.80
CA VAL A 158 22.19 -1.79 1.43
C VAL A 158 22.57 -0.82 0.31
N ILE A 159 21.73 -0.67 -0.71
CA ILE A 159 21.94 0.32 -1.78
C ILE A 159 22.03 1.73 -1.20
N LYS A 160 21.07 2.14 -0.36
CA LYS A 160 21.05 3.46 0.27
C LYS A 160 22.35 3.74 1.03
N LYS A 161 22.85 2.76 1.78
CA LYS A 161 24.11 2.87 2.54
C LYS A 161 25.33 2.96 1.63
N LYS A 162 25.35 2.21 0.52
CA LYS A 162 26.46 2.19 -0.44
C LYS A 162 26.52 3.46 -1.32
N PHE A 163 25.36 4.06 -1.61
CA PHE A 163 25.24 5.23 -2.47
C PHE A 163 24.56 6.40 -1.75
N PRO A 164 25.23 7.05 -0.77
CA PRO A 164 24.61 8.13 0.01
C PRO A 164 24.21 9.35 -0.83
N LYS A 165 24.84 9.56 -2.00
CA LYS A 165 24.45 10.62 -2.96
C LYS A 165 23.10 10.37 -3.64
N LEU A 166 22.57 9.14 -3.64
CA LEU A 166 21.25 8.82 -4.19
C LEU A 166 20.12 9.49 -3.38
N ASN A 167 20.34 9.75 -2.09
CA ASN A 167 19.43 10.58 -1.28
C ASN A 167 19.31 12.00 -1.83
N LEU A 168 20.35 12.57 -2.44
CA LEU A 168 20.30 13.94 -2.93
C LEU A 168 19.31 14.07 -4.11
N LEU A 169 19.25 13.08 -5.01
CA LEU A 169 18.35 13.15 -6.18
C LEU A 169 16.86 13.01 -5.82
N ILE A 170 16.53 12.27 -4.75
CA ILE A 170 15.15 12.05 -4.30
C ILE A 170 14.68 13.17 -3.34
N ILE A 171 15.61 13.84 -2.65
CA ILE A 171 15.31 14.93 -1.70
C ILE A 171 15.21 16.32 -2.35
N ILE A 172 15.65 16.51 -3.61
CA ILE A 172 15.66 17.83 -4.29
C ILE A 172 14.26 18.45 -4.49
N SER A 173 13.16 17.73 -4.23
CA SER A 173 11.81 18.28 -4.46
C SER A 173 11.18 19.09 -3.33
N LEU A 174 11.87 19.41 -2.22
CA LEU A 174 11.24 20.14 -1.11
C LEU A 174 12.09 21.25 -0.49
N PRO A 175 11.60 22.50 -0.43
CA PRO A 175 12.23 23.56 0.35
C PRO A 175 12.18 23.22 1.85
N LYS A 176 13.19 23.70 2.58
CA LYS A 176 13.34 23.55 4.03
C LYS A 176 12.21 24.22 4.80
#